data_AF-H3BAW6-F1
#
_entry.id   AF-H3BAW6-F1
#
_cell.length_a   1.000
_cell.length_b   1.000
_cell.length_c   1.000
_cell.angle_alpha   90.00
_cell.angle_beta   90.00
_cell.angle_gamma   90.00
#
_symmetry.space_group_name_H-M   'P 1'
#
loop_
_entity.id
_entity.type
_entity.pdbx_description
1 polymer ?
#
loop_
_entity_poly.entity_id
_entity_poly.type
_entity_poly.pdbx_seq_one_letter_code
_entity_poly.pdbx_strand_id
1 'polypeptide(L)'
;MTTDQDLKMEEKAQDIATTDQGEDLTPKQDRGVLKVIKKAGTGDESPMLGDKVYVHYTGALLNGKKIDSSRDRKEQFVFNLGKGQVIKAWDIGVATMKKGEVCQLVCRSDYAYGLAGSPPKIPPKATLVFEIELLGFKGEDLYEDGGIIRRIKVKGEGYSNPNEGATVEISLEAKCYNRVFDCRDVKFVVGEGEDQGIPIGIDKALEKMQRGESCLLHLKPQYGFGDTGKPEFNIEPNVELDYEVTLKSFEKLKHRWRCSVLPAMCPACVVKEKGTSYFKAGKYNQAVIQYRKIVSWLELEYGLSKEELKAAESFTLVAHLNLAMCYIKLRDYVKAVECCNKALEQDTTNEKGLYRRGEAQLLMNEFELAKCDFLKVLEINPENKAARLQVAACQKKMKEHYQRDKKIYANMFEKFAERDKKVG
;
A
#
# COMPACT_ATOMS: atom_id res chain seq x y z
N MET A 1 1.27 -42.76 28.39
CA MET A 1 2.44 -42.49 29.24
C MET A 1 2.70 -40.99 29.15
N THR A 2 2.31 -40.24 30.17
CA THR A 2 2.63 -38.81 30.32
C THR A 2 4.14 -38.70 30.55
N THR A 3 4.82 -37.81 29.82
CA THR A 3 6.27 -37.65 29.96
C THR A 3 6.59 -36.74 31.16
N ASP A 4 7.79 -36.86 31.73
CA ASP A 4 8.28 -36.02 32.85
C ASP A 4 8.24 -34.51 32.55
N GLN A 5 8.21 -34.13 31.27
CA GLN A 5 8.07 -32.74 30.82
C GLN A 5 6.60 -32.26 30.91
N ASP A 6 5.63 -33.13 30.66
CA ASP A 6 4.20 -32.82 30.73
C ASP A 6 3.77 -32.57 32.18
N LEU A 7 4.26 -33.39 33.13
CA LEU A 7 3.98 -33.25 34.57
C LEU A 7 4.53 -31.93 35.14
N LYS A 8 5.74 -31.51 34.73
CA LYS A 8 6.35 -30.24 35.15
C LYS A 8 5.64 -29.01 34.59
N MET A 9 4.97 -29.11 33.43
CA MET A 9 4.15 -28.02 32.90
C MET A 9 2.82 -27.92 33.64
N GLU A 10 2.23 -29.05 34.03
CA GLU A 10 0.94 -29.11 34.74
C GLU A 10 1.02 -28.50 36.14
N GLU A 11 1.98 -28.91 36.96
CA GLU A 11 2.19 -28.35 38.31
C GLU A 11 2.46 -26.84 38.25
N LYS A 12 3.35 -26.39 37.34
CA LYS A 12 3.65 -24.95 37.19
C LYS A 12 2.48 -24.13 36.67
N ALA A 13 1.62 -24.69 35.82
CA ALA A 13 0.46 -23.94 35.31
C ALA A 13 -0.65 -23.82 36.35
N GLN A 14 -0.86 -24.84 37.16
CA GLN A 14 -1.77 -24.79 38.31
C GLN A 14 -1.24 -23.80 39.35
N ASP A 15 0.06 -23.80 39.64
CA ASP A 15 0.68 -22.80 40.51
C ASP A 15 0.49 -21.39 39.96
N ILE A 16 0.75 -21.12 38.67
CA ILE A 16 0.55 -19.78 38.09
C ILE A 16 -0.93 -19.36 38.11
N ALA A 17 -1.85 -20.30 37.92
CA ALA A 17 -3.29 -20.03 38.00
C ALA A 17 -3.78 -19.75 39.43
N THR A 18 -3.09 -20.25 40.45
CA THR A 18 -3.52 -20.21 41.87
C THR A 18 -2.66 -19.32 42.78
N THR A 19 -1.48 -18.88 42.32
CA THR A 19 -0.53 -18.04 43.07
C THR A 19 -0.35 -16.65 42.43
N ASP A 20 0.17 -15.68 43.19
CA ASP A 20 0.50 -14.31 42.73
C ASP A 20 1.76 -14.21 41.85
N GLN A 21 2.23 -15.32 41.27
CA GLN A 21 3.47 -15.34 40.48
C GLN A 21 3.30 -14.92 39.01
N GLY A 22 2.07 -14.78 38.52
CA GLY A 22 1.76 -14.34 37.15
C GLY A 22 1.34 -12.88 37.09
N GLU A 23 1.90 -12.13 36.14
CA GLU A 23 1.49 -10.75 35.86
C GLU A 23 0.12 -10.75 35.17
N ASP A 24 -0.85 -10.00 35.71
CA ASP A 24 -2.17 -9.85 35.09
C ASP A 24 -2.15 -8.79 33.99
N LEU A 25 -2.29 -9.25 32.74
CA LEU A 25 -2.27 -8.39 31.57
C LEU A 25 -3.64 -7.83 31.19
N THR A 26 -4.70 -8.20 31.92
CA THR A 26 -6.05 -7.79 31.54
C THR A 26 -6.28 -6.31 31.86
N PRO A 27 -6.90 -5.53 30.95
CA PRO A 27 -7.25 -4.14 31.24
C PRO A 27 -8.18 -3.99 32.44
N LYS A 28 -8.98 -5.02 32.73
CA LYS A 28 -9.92 -5.07 33.85
C LYS A 28 -9.30 -5.56 35.16
N GLN A 29 -8.05 -6.01 35.15
CA GLN A 29 -7.37 -6.63 36.29
C GLN A 29 -8.20 -7.77 36.89
N ASP A 30 -8.77 -8.62 36.02
CA ASP A 30 -9.69 -9.69 36.38
C ASP A 30 -9.02 -11.08 36.38
N ARG A 31 -7.68 -11.13 36.27
CA ARG A 31 -6.83 -12.32 36.19
C ARG A 31 -7.19 -13.26 35.05
N GLY A 32 -7.84 -12.76 34.01
CA GLY A 32 -8.23 -13.56 32.85
C GLY A 32 -7.06 -13.98 31.94
N VAL A 33 -5.97 -13.22 31.97
CA VAL A 33 -4.74 -13.46 31.17
C VAL A 33 -3.52 -13.21 32.06
N LEU A 34 -2.90 -14.29 32.54
CA LEU A 34 -1.71 -14.21 33.37
C LEU A 34 -0.47 -14.56 32.54
N LYS A 35 0.60 -13.78 32.69
CA LYS A 35 1.87 -13.99 31.97
C LYS A 35 3.01 -14.28 32.93
N VAL A 36 3.87 -15.23 32.55
CA VAL A 36 5.16 -15.49 33.19
C VAL A 36 6.24 -15.59 32.12
N ILE A 37 7.28 -14.77 32.21
CA ILE A 37 8.42 -14.82 31.29
C ILE A 37 9.32 -16.01 31.68
N LYS A 38 9.58 -16.91 30.72
CA LYS A 38 10.52 -18.04 30.87
C LYS A 38 11.91 -17.68 30.36
N LYS A 39 11.97 -16.90 29.29
CA LYS A 39 13.19 -16.38 28.69
C LYS A 39 12.94 -14.95 28.23
N ALA A 40 13.75 -14.01 28.72
CA ALA A 40 13.65 -12.62 28.28
C ALA A 40 14.02 -12.48 26.79
N GLY A 41 13.30 -11.60 26.10
CA GLY A 41 13.64 -11.17 24.74
C GLY A 41 14.72 -10.09 24.72
N THR A 42 15.03 -9.59 23.53
CA THR A 42 15.98 -8.50 23.28
C THR A 42 15.29 -7.28 22.66
N GLY A 43 15.91 -6.11 22.81
CA GLY A 43 15.38 -4.84 22.32
C GLY A 43 14.33 -4.23 23.24
N ASP A 44 13.87 -3.04 22.88
CA ASP A 44 12.88 -2.25 23.63
C ASP A 44 11.55 -2.12 22.91
N GLU A 45 11.45 -2.66 21.70
CA GLU A 45 10.21 -2.68 20.94
C GLU A 45 9.38 -3.93 21.21
N SER A 46 8.07 -3.73 21.26
CA SER A 46 7.07 -4.78 21.26
C SER A 46 6.19 -4.68 20.00
N PRO A 47 5.53 -5.78 19.59
CA PRO A 47 4.55 -5.73 18.52
C PRO A 47 3.41 -4.75 18.81
N MET A 48 2.96 -4.03 17.79
CA MET A 48 1.87 -3.07 17.86
C MET A 48 0.63 -3.61 17.13
N LEU A 49 -0.50 -2.93 17.31
CA LEU A 49 -1.73 -3.28 16.60
C LEU A 49 -1.50 -3.25 15.08
N GLY A 50 -1.95 -4.30 14.40
CA GLY A 50 -1.79 -4.48 12.95
C GLY A 50 -0.49 -5.18 12.52
N ASP A 51 0.53 -5.20 13.38
CA ASP A 51 1.82 -5.85 13.06
C ASP A 51 1.62 -7.32 12.68
N LYS A 52 2.39 -7.77 11.69
CA LYS A 52 2.52 -9.17 11.32
C LYS A 52 3.51 -9.82 12.28
N VAL A 53 3.03 -10.76 13.10
CA VAL A 53 3.79 -11.40 14.16
C VAL A 53 4.12 -12.84 13.79
N TYR A 54 5.33 -13.28 14.14
CA TYR A 54 5.88 -14.60 13.86
C TYR A 54 6.16 -15.29 15.19
N VAL A 55 5.50 -16.42 15.46
CA VAL A 55 5.65 -17.13 16.74
C VAL A 55 5.83 -18.63 16.57
N HIS A 56 6.49 -19.23 17.54
CA HIS A 56 6.26 -20.62 17.89
C HIS A 56 5.42 -20.71 19.16
N TYR A 57 4.57 -21.72 19.24
CA TYR A 57 3.79 -22.00 20.43
C TYR A 57 3.55 -23.50 20.65
N THR A 58 3.26 -23.82 21.91
CA THR A 58 2.65 -25.06 22.38
C THR A 58 1.47 -24.71 23.27
N GLY A 59 0.28 -25.20 22.96
CA GLY A 59 -0.94 -25.03 23.74
C GLY A 59 -1.36 -26.32 24.42
N ALA A 60 -1.76 -26.22 25.69
CA ALA A 60 -2.25 -27.31 26.52
C ALA A 60 -3.48 -26.89 27.33
N LEU A 61 -4.26 -27.88 27.78
CA LEU A 61 -5.25 -27.68 28.83
C LEU A 61 -4.56 -27.53 30.19
N LEU A 62 -5.27 -27.00 31.18
CA LEU A 62 -4.74 -26.85 32.54
C LEU A 62 -4.29 -28.19 33.18
N ASN A 63 -4.82 -29.33 32.71
CA ASN A 63 -4.42 -30.68 33.13
C ASN A 63 -3.23 -31.24 32.34
N GLY A 64 -2.39 -30.38 31.77
CA GLY A 64 -1.21 -30.76 30.98
C GLY A 64 -1.49 -31.37 29.60
N LYS A 65 -2.74 -31.72 29.26
CA LYS A 65 -3.06 -32.33 27.97
C LYS A 65 -2.78 -31.36 26.83
N LYS A 66 -1.74 -31.65 26.05
CA LYS A 66 -1.39 -30.91 24.83
C LYS A 66 -2.55 -30.90 23.83
N ILE A 67 -2.89 -29.70 23.34
CA ILE A 67 -3.97 -29.45 22.39
C ILE A 67 -3.41 -29.27 20.99
N ASP A 68 -2.39 -28.42 20.87
CA ASP A 68 -1.77 -28.07 19.60
C ASP A 68 -0.34 -27.52 19.77
N SER A 69 0.50 -27.66 18.75
CA SER A 69 1.87 -27.13 18.75
C SER A 69 2.32 -26.81 17.33
N SER A 70 2.86 -25.60 17.14
CA SER A 70 3.50 -25.21 15.88
C SER A 70 4.81 -25.96 15.63
N ARG A 71 5.54 -26.34 16.69
CA ARG A 71 6.83 -27.03 16.57
C ARG A 71 6.67 -28.45 16.02
N ASP A 72 5.54 -29.09 16.32
CA ASP A 72 5.20 -30.41 15.79
C ASP A 72 4.99 -30.35 14.27
N ARG A 73 4.54 -29.20 13.76
CA ARG A 73 4.38 -28.93 12.33
C ARG A 73 5.65 -28.45 11.64
N LYS A 74 6.72 -28.17 12.41
CA LYS A 74 7.99 -27.60 11.93
C LYS A 74 7.84 -26.29 11.15
N GLU A 75 6.76 -25.56 11.40
CA GLU A 75 6.44 -24.30 10.74
C GLU A 75 6.04 -23.25 11.79
N GLN A 76 6.52 -22.03 11.63
CA GLN A 76 6.12 -20.90 12.46
C GLN A 76 4.64 -20.54 12.20
N PHE A 77 3.97 -20.01 13.21
CA PHE A 77 2.64 -19.46 13.05
C PHE A 77 2.71 -17.95 12.83
N VAL A 78 1.99 -17.45 11.83
CA VAL A 78 2.00 -16.04 11.41
C VAL A 78 0.59 -15.49 11.45
N PHE A 79 0.40 -14.35 12.13
CA PHE A 79 -0.89 -13.67 12.23
C PHE A 79 -0.72 -12.15 12.39
N ASN A 80 -1.80 -11.40 12.19
CA ASN A 80 -1.85 -9.96 12.44
C ASN A 80 -2.40 -9.67 13.84
N LEU A 81 -1.60 -9.00 14.66
CA LEU A 81 -1.94 -8.70 16.04
C LEU A 81 -3.10 -7.71 16.15
N GLY A 82 -4.04 -7.98 17.05
CA GLY A 82 -5.15 -7.08 17.38
C GLY A 82 -6.27 -7.02 16.33
N LYS A 83 -6.26 -7.93 15.34
CA LYS A 83 -7.31 -8.08 14.32
C LYS A 83 -8.30 -9.20 14.63
N GLY A 84 -8.22 -9.83 15.81
CA GLY A 84 -9.13 -10.92 16.20
C GLY A 84 -8.93 -12.21 15.40
N GLN A 85 -7.74 -12.41 14.82
CA GLN A 85 -7.35 -13.65 14.15
C GLN A 85 -6.99 -14.78 15.14
N VAL A 86 -6.75 -14.41 16.39
CA VAL A 86 -6.40 -15.31 17.51
C VAL A 86 -7.33 -15.03 18.69
N ILE A 87 -7.25 -15.86 19.73
CA ILE A 87 -8.01 -15.65 20.96
C ILE A 87 -7.61 -14.32 21.63
N LYS A 88 -8.54 -13.69 22.37
CA LYS A 88 -8.31 -12.40 23.03
C LYS A 88 -7.06 -12.39 23.92
N ALA A 89 -6.80 -13.51 24.61
CA ALA A 89 -5.63 -13.65 25.46
C ALA A 89 -4.30 -13.54 24.69
N TRP A 90 -4.26 -14.01 23.44
CA TRP A 90 -3.08 -13.88 22.58
C TRP A 90 -2.90 -12.45 22.09
N ASP A 91 -3.98 -11.78 21.67
CA ASP A 91 -3.93 -10.38 21.26
C ASP A 91 -3.41 -9.47 22.39
N ILE A 92 -3.76 -9.78 23.64
CA ILE A 92 -3.25 -9.07 24.83
C ILE A 92 -1.80 -9.50 25.15
N GLY A 93 -1.56 -10.80 25.24
CA GLY A 93 -0.28 -11.33 25.73
C GLY A 93 0.89 -11.06 24.77
N VAL A 94 0.71 -11.31 23.47
CA VAL A 94 1.78 -11.15 22.47
C VAL A 94 2.15 -9.69 22.27
N ALA A 95 1.23 -8.75 22.50
CA ALA A 95 1.51 -7.31 22.47
C ALA A 95 2.52 -6.86 23.54
N THR A 96 2.71 -7.65 24.61
CA THR A 96 3.65 -7.34 25.71
C THR A 96 5.02 -8.01 25.54
N MET A 97 5.20 -8.84 24.51
CA MET A 97 6.42 -9.62 24.34
C MET A 97 7.51 -8.81 23.65
N LYS A 98 8.76 -9.10 23.98
CA LYS A 98 9.95 -8.63 23.25
C LYS A 98 10.43 -9.68 22.23
N LYS A 99 11.16 -9.26 21.21
CA LYS A 99 11.69 -10.19 20.19
C LYS A 99 12.58 -11.25 20.85
N GLY A 100 12.34 -12.52 20.55
CA GLY A 100 13.04 -13.67 21.14
C GLY A 100 12.57 -14.08 22.53
N GLU A 101 11.59 -13.39 23.11
CA GLU A 101 11.00 -13.74 24.41
C GLU A 101 10.25 -15.07 24.33
N VAL A 102 10.39 -15.89 25.37
CA VAL A 102 9.53 -17.05 25.61
C VAL A 102 8.73 -16.79 26.88
N CYS A 103 7.40 -16.80 26.77
CA CYS A 103 6.51 -16.62 27.91
C CYS A 103 5.49 -17.75 28.00
N GLN A 104 4.95 -17.94 29.20
CA GLN A 104 3.80 -18.78 29.46
C GLN A 104 2.59 -17.89 29.73
N LEU A 105 1.51 -18.09 28.98
CA LEU A 105 0.22 -17.44 29.17
C LEU A 105 -0.79 -18.44 29.73
N VAL A 106 -1.45 -18.06 30.83
CA VAL A 106 -2.62 -18.77 31.35
C VAL A 106 -3.86 -17.96 30.99
N CYS A 107 -4.74 -18.56 30.19
CA CYS A 107 -5.85 -17.91 29.53
C CYS A 107 -7.16 -18.49 30.05
N ARG A 108 -7.91 -17.70 30.83
CA ARG A 108 -9.26 -18.07 31.27
C ARG A 108 -10.21 -18.13 30.07
N SER A 109 -11.26 -18.96 30.18
CA SER A 109 -12.14 -19.26 29.05
C SER A 109 -12.77 -18.04 28.37
N ASP A 110 -13.11 -16.98 29.10
CA ASP A 110 -13.68 -15.72 28.60
C ASP A 110 -12.73 -14.91 27.70
N TYR A 111 -11.42 -15.14 27.84
CA TYR A 111 -10.36 -14.63 26.96
C TYR A 111 -9.88 -15.67 25.93
N ALA A 112 -10.47 -16.86 25.93
CA ALA A 112 -10.19 -17.96 25.01
C ALA A 112 -11.45 -18.36 24.20
N TYR A 113 -11.98 -19.57 24.38
CA TYR A 113 -13.12 -20.13 23.61
C TYR A 113 -14.47 -20.10 24.34
N GLY A 114 -14.52 -19.45 25.50
CA GLY A 114 -15.74 -19.17 26.27
C GLY A 114 -16.51 -20.41 26.70
N LEU A 115 -17.83 -20.22 26.81
CA LEU A 115 -18.78 -21.25 27.23
C LEU A 115 -18.93 -22.39 26.21
N ALA A 116 -18.70 -22.10 24.92
CA ALA A 116 -18.86 -23.09 23.85
C ALA A 116 -17.65 -24.03 23.76
N GLY A 117 -16.44 -23.54 24.06
CA GLY A 117 -15.21 -24.26 23.75
C GLY A 117 -14.96 -24.36 22.24
N SER A 118 -14.14 -25.32 21.84
CA SER A 118 -13.92 -25.69 20.44
C SER A 118 -13.79 -27.22 20.32
N PRO A 119 -14.93 -27.94 20.38
CA PRO A 119 -14.94 -29.40 20.32
C PRO A 119 -14.29 -29.94 19.02
N PRO A 120 -13.68 -31.15 19.06
CA PRO A 120 -13.53 -32.04 20.22
C PRO A 120 -12.31 -31.70 21.09
N LYS A 121 -11.45 -30.78 20.67
CA LYS A 121 -10.14 -30.54 21.29
C LYS A 121 -10.22 -29.69 22.56
N ILE A 122 -11.11 -28.70 22.58
CA ILE A 122 -11.22 -27.72 23.66
C ILE A 122 -12.62 -27.81 24.26
N PRO A 123 -12.76 -28.24 25.53
CA PRO A 123 -14.07 -28.33 26.17
C PRO A 123 -14.65 -26.94 26.50
N PRO A 124 -15.98 -26.86 26.75
CA PRO A 124 -16.63 -25.71 27.37
C PRO A 124 -15.90 -25.17 28.59
N LYS A 125 -15.79 -23.84 28.74
CA LYS A 125 -15.18 -23.17 29.92
C LYS A 125 -13.73 -23.58 30.23
N ALA A 126 -12.99 -24.08 29.24
CA ALA A 126 -11.61 -24.50 29.45
C ALA A 126 -10.67 -23.31 29.71
N THR A 127 -9.83 -23.44 30.73
CA THR A 127 -8.61 -22.62 30.90
C THR A 127 -7.49 -23.24 30.08
N LEU A 128 -6.83 -22.42 29.27
CA LEU A 128 -5.76 -22.84 28.38
C LEU A 128 -4.42 -22.31 28.87
N VAL A 129 -3.36 -23.07 28.61
CA VAL A 129 -1.99 -22.71 28.93
C VAL A 129 -1.21 -22.73 27.62
N PHE A 130 -0.57 -21.61 27.29
CA PHE A 130 0.27 -21.49 26.10
C PHE A 130 1.69 -21.15 26.50
N GLU A 131 2.65 -21.89 25.98
CA GLU A 131 4.03 -21.42 25.88
C GLU A 131 4.21 -20.80 24.50
N ILE A 132 4.63 -19.54 24.44
CA ILE A 132 4.78 -18.77 23.20
C ILE A 132 6.21 -18.22 23.13
N GLU A 133 6.86 -18.42 21.99
CA GLU A 133 8.12 -17.80 21.59
C GLU A 133 7.86 -16.77 20.49
N LEU A 134 8.18 -15.50 20.74
CA LEU A 134 8.07 -14.44 19.76
C LEU A 134 9.33 -14.41 18.88
N LEU A 135 9.26 -14.93 17.66
CA LEU A 135 10.41 -14.98 16.74
C LEU A 135 10.72 -13.60 16.15
N GLY A 136 9.68 -12.81 15.87
CA GLY A 136 9.79 -11.46 15.37
C GLY A 136 8.44 -10.87 15.00
N PHE A 137 8.46 -9.62 14.56
CA PHE A 137 7.30 -8.89 14.08
C PHE A 137 7.72 -7.88 13.01
N LYS A 138 6.77 -7.48 12.17
CA LYS A 138 6.94 -6.45 11.14
C LYS A 138 5.68 -5.60 11.09
N GLY A 139 5.83 -4.30 10.82
CA GLY A 139 4.70 -3.42 10.57
C GLY A 139 3.84 -3.89 9.38
N GLU A 140 2.63 -3.37 9.30
CA GLU A 140 1.71 -3.65 8.21
C GLU A 140 2.15 -2.92 6.94
N ASP A 141 2.42 -3.68 5.89
CA ASP A 141 2.68 -3.12 4.56
C ASP A 141 1.34 -2.81 3.88
N LEU A 142 1.07 -1.52 3.64
CA LEU A 142 -0.23 -1.07 3.14
C LEU A 142 -0.49 -1.41 1.66
N TYR A 143 0.56 -1.62 0.88
CA TYR A 143 0.49 -1.81 -0.58
C TYR A 143 1.29 -3.02 -1.09
N GLU A 144 1.87 -3.81 -0.20
CA GLU A 144 2.66 -5.01 -0.51
C GLU A 144 3.90 -4.75 -1.37
N ASP A 145 4.35 -3.49 -1.44
CA ASP A 145 5.56 -3.05 -2.14
C ASP A 145 6.68 -2.65 -1.17
N GLY A 146 6.43 -2.77 0.14
CA GLY A 146 7.32 -2.38 1.22
C GLY A 146 7.57 -0.88 1.29
N GLY A 147 6.74 -0.06 0.65
CA GLY A 147 6.96 1.38 0.55
C GLY A 147 6.28 2.20 1.64
N ILE A 148 5.14 1.74 2.17
CA ILE A 148 4.47 2.36 3.33
C ILE A 148 4.25 1.29 4.39
N ILE A 149 5.03 1.35 5.47
CA ILE A 149 4.90 0.45 6.61
C ILE A 149 4.18 1.18 7.75
N ARG A 150 3.04 0.65 8.19
CA ARG A 150 2.21 1.20 9.26
C ARG A 150 2.35 0.39 10.55
N ARG A 151 2.44 1.08 11.69
CA ARG A 151 2.29 0.50 13.04
C ARG A 151 1.29 1.31 13.85
N ILE A 152 0.20 0.69 14.31
CA ILE A 152 -0.92 1.42 14.92
C ILE A 152 -0.67 1.59 16.42
N LYS A 153 -0.57 2.85 16.88
CA LYS A 153 -0.45 3.23 18.31
C LYS A 153 -1.80 3.22 19.00
N VAL A 154 -2.77 3.91 18.41
CA VAL A 154 -4.14 4.03 18.92
C VAL A 154 -5.09 3.57 17.85
N LYS A 155 -5.95 2.61 18.20
CA LYS A 155 -6.98 2.10 17.30
C LYS A 155 -8.00 3.19 17.02
N GLY A 156 -8.31 3.42 15.75
CA GLY A 156 -9.40 4.32 15.37
C GLY A 156 -10.77 3.72 15.62
N GLU A 157 -11.78 4.55 15.39
CA GLU A 157 -13.19 4.23 15.56
C GLU A 157 -13.96 4.41 14.25
N GLY A 158 -15.04 3.65 14.12
CA GLY A 158 -15.95 3.68 12.97
C GLY A 158 -15.58 2.69 11.88
N TYR A 159 -16.38 2.70 10.82
CA TYR A 159 -16.32 1.73 9.72
C TYR A 159 -15.84 2.33 8.40
N SER A 160 -15.56 3.64 8.38
CA SER A 160 -15.27 4.39 7.17
C SER A 160 -13.90 5.05 7.24
N ASN A 161 -13.20 5.07 6.12
CA ASN A 161 -11.90 5.72 5.94
C ASN A 161 -12.04 6.88 4.95
N PRO A 162 -11.23 7.95 5.02
CA PRO A 162 -11.15 8.98 4.00
C PRO A 162 -11.06 8.42 2.57
N ASN A 163 -11.68 9.10 1.60
CA ASN A 163 -11.48 8.81 0.17
C ASN A 163 -10.64 9.90 -0.49
N GLU A 164 -10.12 9.64 -1.69
CA GLU A 164 -9.44 10.65 -2.50
C GLU A 164 -10.36 11.86 -2.72
N GLY A 165 -9.88 13.05 -2.39
CA GLY A 165 -10.67 14.30 -2.35
C GLY A 165 -11.44 14.58 -1.05
N ALA A 166 -11.36 13.71 -0.04
CA ALA A 166 -11.89 14.00 1.30
C ALA A 166 -11.11 15.15 1.95
N THR A 167 -11.81 15.97 2.73
CA THR A 167 -11.14 16.95 3.60
C THR A 167 -10.81 16.27 4.92
N VAL A 168 -9.54 16.29 5.31
CA VAL A 168 -9.02 15.65 6.54
C VAL A 168 -8.43 16.70 7.46
N GLU A 169 -8.52 16.44 8.76
CA GLU A 169 -7.81 17.17 9.81
C GLU A 169 -6.93 16.19 10.56
N ILE A 170 -5.62 16.42 10.52
CA ILE A 170 -4.63 15.53 11.12
C ILE A 170 -3.68 16.31 12.02
N SER A 171 -3.16 15.62 13.04
CA SER A 171 -1.91 16.00 13.69
C SER A 171 -0.80 15.17 13.07
N LEU A 172 0.29 15.79 12.65
CA LEU A 172 1.47 15.09 12.14
C LEU A 172 2.72 15.51 12.88
N GLU A 173 3.61 14.56 13.11
CA GLU A 173 5.00 14.76 13.52
C GLU A 173 5.90 13.98 12.55
N ALA A 174 6.82 14.66 11.90
CA ALA A 174 7.65 14.11 10.83
C ALA A 174 9.13 14.11 11.24
N LYS A 175 9.78 12.97 11.06
CA LYS A 175 11.17 12.70 11.43
C LYS A 175 11.95 12.21 10.22
N CYS A 176 13.20 12.65 10.13
CA CYS A 176 14.20 12.13 9.21
C CYS A 176 15.50 11.91 10.01
N TYR A 177 16.04 10.69 10.01
CA TYR A 177 17.21 10.31 10.82
C TYR A 177 17.09 10.74 12.30
N ASN A 178 15.93 10.54 12.93
CA ASN A 178 15.57 10.97 14.29
C ASN A 178 15.50 12.49 14.53
N ARG A 179 15.69 13.33 13.51
CA ARG A 179 15.44 14.78 13.60
C ARG A 179 13.99 15.08 13.23
N VAL A 180 13.24 15.68 14.15
CA VAL A 180 11.92 16.24 13.85
C VAL A 180 12.09 17.45 12.93
N PHE A 181 11.40 17.47 11.79
CA PHE A 181 11.44 18.58 10.83
C PHE A 181 10.07 19.22 10.58
N ASP A 182 8.98 18.54 10.91
CA ASP A 182 7.62 19.09 10.86
C ASP A 182 6.82 18.53 12.04
N CYS A 183 6.02 19.38 12.68
CA CYS A 183 5.16 19.00 13.80
C CYS A 183 4.02 20.01 13.92
N ARG A 184 2.83 19.66 13.44
CA ARG A 184 1.68 20.57 13.40
C ARG A 184 0.36 19.85 13.20
N ASP A 185 -0.69 20.58 13.52
CA ASP A 185 -2.03 20.28 13.05
C ASP A 185 -2.26 20.91 11.68
N VAL A 186 -2.82 20.14 10.75
CA VAL A 186 -3.08 20.59 9.39
C VAL A 186 -4.40 20.04 8.87
N LYS A 187 -5.13 20.90 8.16
CA LYS A 187 -6.35 20.57 7.45
C LYS A 187 -6.11 20.69 5.95
N PHE A 188 -6.32 19.60 5.20
CA PHE A 188 -6.08 19.56 3.76
C PHE A 188 -6.97 18.55 3.07
N VAL A 189 -6.89 18.49 1.74
CA VAL A 189 -7.65 17.55 0.90
C VAL A 189 -6.77 16.36 0.53
N VAL A 190 -7.25 15.14 0.76
CA VAL A 190 -6.52 13.90 0.39
C VAL A 190 -6.29 13.88 -1.12
N GLY A 191 -5.03 13.70 -1.53
CA GLY A 191 -4.54 13.82 -2.90
C GLY A 191 -4.01 15.22 -3.23
N GLU A 192 -3.99 16.14 -2.28
CA GLU A 192 -3.47 17.51 -2.41
C GLU A 192 -2.51 17.86 -1.25
N GLY A 193 -1.97 16.86 -0.53
CA GLY A 193 -1.02 17.06 0.58
C GLY A 193 0.23 17.84 0.21
N GLU A 194 0.67 17.73 -1.05
CA GLU A 194 1.83 18.43 -1.59
C GLU A 194 1.75 19.96 -1.44
N ASP A 195 0.54 20.54 -1.49
CA ASP A 195 0.32 21.98 -1.30
C ASP A 195 0.65 22.42 0.13
N GLN A 196 0.59 21.49 1.09
CA GLN A 196 0.96 21.70 2.48
C GLN A 196 2.38 21.19 2.78
N GLY A 197 3.14 20.74 1.79
CA GLY A 197 4.46 20.13 2.00
C GLY A 197 4.40 18.73 2.60
N ILE A 198 3.27 18.03 2.43
CA ILE A 198 3.06 16.65 2.91
C ILE A 198 3.33 15.68 1.75
N PRO A 199 4.13 14.62 1.95
CA PRO A 199 4.45 13.67 0.89
C PRO A 199 3.25 12.73 0.61
N ILE A 200 3.17 12.25 -0.63
CA ILE A 200 2.04 11.45 -1.15
C ILE A 200 1.74 10.18 -0.33
N GLY A 201 2.74 9.64 0.36
CA GLY A 201 2.59 8.50 1.26
C GLY A 201 1.58 8.75 2.38
N ILE A 202 1.46 9.99 2.86
CA ILE A 202 0.48 10.35 3.90
C ILE A 202 -0.94 10.33 3.33
N ASP A 203 -1.16 10.94 2.16
CA ASP A 203 -2.46 10.89 1.48
C ASP A 203 -2.92 9.43 1.27
N LYS A 204 -1.99 8.57 0.82
CA LYS A 204 -2.24 7.14 0.58
C LYS A 204 -2.52 6.36 1.86
N ALA A 205 -1.76 6.62 2.92
CA ALA A 205 -2.00 6.00 4.23
C ALA A 205 -3.36 6.42 4.81
N LEU A 206 -3.75 7.69 4.68
CA LEU A 206 -5.01 8.22 5.20
C LEU A 206 -6.24 7.52 4.59
N GLU A 207 -6.19 7.08 3.33
CA GLU A 207 -7.25 6.26 2.72
C GLU A 207 -7.50 4.92 3.45
N LYS A 208 -6.55 4.47 4.27
CA LYS A 208 -6.62 3.24 5.08
C LYS A 208 -6.67 3.49 6.60
N MET A 209 -6.77 4.75 7.04
CA MET A 209 -6.88 5.13 8.45
C MET A 209 -8.33 5.37 8.88
N GLN A 210 -8.61 5.12 10.15
CA GLN A 210 -9.91 5.41 10.79
C GLN A 210 -9.86 6.69 11.62
N ARG A 211 -11.04 7.28 11.89
CA ARG A 211 -11.13 8.48 12.73
C ARG A 211 -10.62 8.16 14.15
N GLY A 212 -9.77 9.01 14.70
CA GLY A 212 -9.11 8.81 15.99
C GLY A 212 -7.92 7.86 15.94
N GLU A 213 -7.61 7.24 14.80
CA GLU A 213 -6.43 6.40 14.65
C GLU A 213 -5.16 7.24 14.77
N SER A 214 -4.21 6.77 15.58
CA SER A 214 -2.84 7.27 15.64
C SER A 214 -1.89 6.16 15.23
N CYS A 215 -1.04 6.41 14.25
CA CYS A 215 -0.10 5.42 13.75
C CYS A 215 1.25 6.02 13.38
N LEU A 216 2.26 5.16 13.42
CA LEU A 216 3.58 5.40 12.87
C LEU A 216 3.59 4.90 11.42
N LEU A 217 4.10 5.72 10.52
CA LEU A 217 4.25 5.45 9.10
C LEU A 217 5.71 5.61 8.74
N HIS A 218 6.31 4.54 8.22
CA HIS A 218 7.64 4.58 7.64
C HIS A 218 7.49 4.61 6.11
N LEU A 219 7.97 5.69 5.49
CA LEU A 219 7.81 5.98 4.07
C LEU A 219 9.15 5.81 3.35
N LYS A 220 9.17 4.94 2.34
CA LYS A 220 10.27 4.87 1.38
C LYS A 220 10.29 6.06 0.43
N PRO A 221 11.42 6.31 -0.26
CA PRO A 221 11.58 7.42 -1.20
C PRO A 221 10.43 7.60 -2.20
N GLN A 222 9.88 6.51 -2.73
CA GLN A 222 8.77 6.52 -3.69
C GLN A 222 7.46 7.09 -3.14
N TYR A 223 7.28 7.07 -1.82
CA TYR A 223 6.13 7.64 -1.09
C TYR A 223 6.50 8.87 -0.24
N GLY A 224 7.79 9.20 -0.16
CA GLY A 224 8.33 10.41 0.47
C GLY A 224 8.40 11.58 -0.49
N PHE A 225 9.46 12.39 -0.37
CA PHE A 225 9.73 13.53 -1.25
C PHE A 225 10.52 13.17 -2.53
N GLY A 226 10.76 11.88 -2.77
CA GLY A 226 11.37 11.38 -4.01
C GLY A 226 12.79 11.91 -4.28
N ASP A 227 13.14 11.97 -5.55
CA ASP A 227 14.45 12.39 -6.07
C ASP A 227 14.70 13.90 -5.98
N THR A 228 13.67 14.70 -5.71
CA THR A 228 13.82 16.14 -5.49
C THR A 228 14.19 16.48 -4.05
N GLY A 229 13.86 15.62 -3.08
CA GLY A 229 13.94 15.96 -1.66
C GLY A 229 13.02 17.13 -1.32
N LYS A 230 13.27 17.78 -0.18
CA LYS A 230 12.52 18.96 0.26
C LYS A 230 13.46 19.96 0.94
N PRO A 231 14.04 20.91 0.18
CA PRO A 231 15.02 21.87 0.70
C PRO A 231 14.50 22.72 1.86
N GLU A 232 13.21 23.08 1.85
CA GLU A 232 12.54 23.83 2.94
C GLU A 232 12.70 23.16 4.32
N PHE A 233 12.81 21.83 4.34
CA PHE A 233 12.98 21.04 5.57
C PHE A 233 14.41 20.49 5.74
N ASN A 234 15.33 20.85 4.84
CA ASN A 234 16.67 20.25 4.72
C ASN A 234 16.61 18.73 4.55
N ILE A 235 15.74 18.26 3.65
CA ILE A 235 15.58 16.84 3.32
C ILE A 235 16.23 16.57 1.98
N GLU A 236 17.17 15.63 1.96
CA GLU A 236 17.90 15.22 0.76
C GLU A 236 17.03 14.35 -0.17
N PRO A 237 17.40 14.24 -1.46
CA PRO A 237 16.82 13.28 -2.38
C PRO A 237 16.86 11.84 -1.86
N ASN A 238 15.78 11.11 -2.12
CA ASN A 238 15.65 9.67 -1.90
C ASN A 238 15.91 9.19 -0.46
N VAL A 239 15.53 9.99 0.53
CA VAL A 239 15.60 9.59 1.94
C VAL A 239 14.29 8.94 2.41
N GLU A 240 14.43 8.06 3.39
CA GLU A 240 13.29 7.49 4.13
C GLU A 240 12.81 8.49 5.20
N LEU A 241 11.49 8.47 5.46
CA LEU A 241 10.85 9.40 6.39
C LEU A 241 9.96 8.63 7.35
N ASP A 242 9.99 9.02 8.62
CA ASP A 242 9.11 8.49 9.65
C ASP A 242 8.09 9.55 10.04
N TYR A 243 6.82 9.18 10.02
CA TYR A 243 5.72 10.06 10.41
C TYR A 243 4.92 9.43 11.53
N GLU A 244 4.54 10.24 12.51
CA GLU A 244 3.46 9.93 13.44
C GLU A 244 2.24 10.74 13.03
N VAL A 245 1.17 10.07 12.63
CA VAL A 245 -0.05 10.69 12.12
C VAL A 245 -1.22 10.31 13.00
N THR A 246 -1.97 11.32 13.44
CA THR A 246 -3.24 11.14 14.14
C THR A 246 -4.36 11.75 13.30
N LEU A 247 -5.30 10.92 12.84
CA LEU A 247 -6.45 11.35 12.06
C LEU A 247 -7.56 11.84 13.01
N LYS A 248 -7.68 13.15 13.19
CA LYS A 248 -8.67 13.73 14.12
C LYS A 248 -10.08 13.62 13.57
N SER A 249 -10.28 14.11 12.35
CA SER A 249 -11.58 14.14 11.69
C SER A 249 -11.44 14.11 10.17
N PHE A 250 -12.50 13.72 9.48
CA PHE A 250 -12.57 13.85 8.03
C PHE A 250 -14.00 13.95 7.52
N GLU A 251 -14.17 14.61 6.38
CA GLU A 251 -15.39 14.67 5.61
C GLU A 251 -15.15 14.01 4.25
N LYS A 252 -15.85 12.89 4.00
CA LYS A 252 -15.76 12.20 2.72
C LYS A 252 -16.27 13.07 1.59
N LEU A 253 -15.58 12.99 0.45
CA LEU A 253 -16.16 13.46 -0.79
C LEU A 253 -17.34 12.54 -1.13
N LYS A 254 -18.56 13.09 -1.21
CA LYS A 254 -19.76 12.32 -1.57
C LYS A 254 -19.58 11.69 -2.95
N HIS A 255 -19.81 10.38 -3.07
CA HIS A 255 -19.80 9.71 -4.37
C HIS A 255 -20.87 10.33 -5.29
N ARG A 256 -20.50 10.53 -6.56
CA ARG A 256 -21.17 11.41 -7.53
C ARG A 256 -22.63 11.08 -7.83
N TRP A 257 -23.10 9.86 -7.59
CA TRP A 257 -24.52 9.45 -7.77
C TRP A 257 -25.54 10.33 -7.02
N ARG A 258 -25.11 11.20 -6.09
CA ARG A 258 -25.95 12.18 -5.37
C ARG A 258 -25.87 13.63 -5.86
N CYS A 259 -25.05 13.96 -6.85
CA CYS A 259 -24.91 15.32 -7.36
C CYS A 259 -25.55 15.45 -8.75
N SER A 260 -26.46 16.41 -8.93
CA SER A 260 -26.92 16.85 -10.26
C SER A 260 -25.77 17.47 -11.06
N VAL A 261 -25.79 17.42 -12.40
CA VAL A 261 -24.62 17.68 -13.27
C VAL A 261 -24.25 19.17 -13.44
N LEU A 262 -25.20 20.09 -13.23
CA LEU A 262 -24.99 21.54 -13.40
C LEU A 262 -23.83 22.16 -12.58
N PRO A 263 -23.48 21.71 -11.35
CA PRO A 263 -22.34 22.22 -10.59
C PRO A 263 -20.98 21.57 -10.96
N ALA A 264 -20.86 20.63 -11.90
CA ALA A 264 -19.62 19.87 -12.12
C ALA A 264 -18.63 20.49 -13.13
N MET A 265 -19.12 21.33 -14.07
CA MET A 265 -18.27 21.97 -15.08
C MET A 265 -17.34 23.03 -14.48
N CYS A 266 -17.83 23.81 -13.50
CA CYS A 266 -17.02 24.80 -12.80
C CYS A 266 -15.84 24.16 -12.02
N PRO A 267 -16.05 23.08 -11.22
CA PRO A 267 -14.98 22.29 -10.64
C PRO A 267 -14.01 21.72 -11.68
N ALA A 268 -14.49 21.14 -12.79
CA ALA A 268 -13.61 20.55 -13.80
C ALA A 268 -12.60 21.56 -14.38
N CYS A 269 -13.01 22.81 -14.59
CA CYS A 269 -12.10 23.89 -14.97
C CYS A 269 -11.01 24.14 -13.92
N VAL A 270 -11.40 24.29 -12.65
CA VAL A 270 -10.46 24.54 -11.54
C VAL A 270 -9.46 23.39 -11.41
N VAL A 271 -9.94 22.14 -11.48
CA VAL A 271 -9.09 20.96 -11.35
C VAL A 271 -8.14 20.82 -12.55
N LYS A 272 -8.60 21.15 -13.76
CA LYS A 272 -7.74 21.20 -14.96
C LYS A 272 -6.63 22.24 -14.82
N GLU A 273 -6.94 23.43 -14.32
CA GLU A 273 -5.97 24.50 -14.10
C GLU A 273 -4.95 24.12 -13.02
N LYS A 274 -5.40 23.55 -11.90
CA LYS A 274 -4.51 22.97 -10.87
C LYS A 274 -3.59 21.90 -11.46
N GLY A 275 -4.14 20.94 -12.19
CA GLY A 275 -3.35 19.89 -12.87
C GLY A 275 -2.32 20.46 -13.84
N THR A 276 -2.66 21.53 -14.55
CA THR A 276 -1.75 22.24 -15.45
C THR A 276 -0.63 22.94 -14.67
N SER A 277 -0.94 23.54 -13.53
CA SER A 277 0.04 24.15 -12.62
C SER A 277 1.04 23.10 -12.11
N TYR A 278 0.55 21.96 -11.61
CA TYR A 278 1.42 20.86 -11.17
C TYR A 278 2.29 20.31 -12.29
N PHE A 279 1.73 20.15 -13.50
CA PHE A 279 2.49 19.69 -14.65
C PHE A 279 3.65 20.64 -15.00
N LYS A 280 3.39 21.96 -15.00
CA LYS A 280 4.42 22.98 -15.23
C LYS A 280 5.49 22.99 -14.14
N ALA A 281 5.10 22.71 -12.90
CA ALA A 281 6.00 22.57 -11.77
C ALA A 281 6.78 21.23 -11.74
N GLY A 282 6.59 20.35 -12.74
CA GLY A 282 7.23 19.03 -12.80
C GLY A 282 6.62 18.00 -11.84
N LYS A 283 5.54 18.33 -11.14
CA LYS A 283 4.84 17.47 -10.17
C LYS A 283 3.83 16.56 -10.87
N TYR A 284 4.31 15.65 -11.71
CA TYR A 284 3.47 14.86 -12.63
C TYR A 284 2.47 13.94 -11.90
N ASN A 285 2.85 13.33 -10.76
CA ASN A 285 1.94 12.48 -9.98
C ASN A 285 0.72 13.27 -9.47
N GLN A 286 0.93 14.49 -9.00
CA GLN A 286 -0.16 15.37 -8.56
C GLN A 286 -1.03 15.82 -9.74
N ALA A 287 -0.42 16.11 -10.89
CA ALA A 287 -1.16 16.41 -12.11
C ALA A 287 -2.08 15.24 -12.53
N VAL A 288 -1.59 13.99 -12.44
CA VAL A 288 -2.39 12.78 -12.71
C VAL A 288 -3.62 12.72 -11.80
N ILE A 289 -3.45 12.94 -10.49
CA ILE A 289 -4.57 12.94 -9.53
C ILE A 289 -5.66 13.94 -9.97
N GLN A 290 -5.27 15.16 -10.32
CA GLN A 290 -6.23 16.18 -10.74
C GLN A 290 -6.95 15.79 -12.04
N TYR A 291 -6.25 15.34 -13.08
CA TYR A 291 -6.90 14.96 -14.33
C TYR A 291 -7.76 13.70 -14.20
N ARG A 292 -7.39 12.74 -13.33
CA ARG A 292 -8.23 11.56 -13.04
C ARG A 292 -9.55 11.93 -12.36
N LYS A 293 -9.60 12.99 -11.54
CA LYS A 293 -10.86 13.50 -11.00
C LYS A 293 -11.81 13.89 -12.14
N ILE A 294 -11.34 14.60 -13.17
CA ILE A 294 -12.14 15.01 -14.33
C ILE A 294 -12.73 13.78 -15.05
N VAL A 295 -11.89 12.77 -15.30
CA VAL A 295 -12.31 11.52 -15.97
C VAL A 295 -13.34 10.79 -15.13
N SER A 296 -13.09 10.59 -13.83
CA SER A 296 -14.03 9.95 -12.91
C SER A 296 -15.35 10.69 -12.78
N TRP A 297 -15.34 12.00 -13.02
CA TRP A 297 -16.49 12.87 -12.97
C TRP A 297 -17.34 12.74 -14.22
N LEU A 298 -16.74 12.69 -15.41
CA LEU A 298 -17.45 12.84 -16.67
C LEU A 298 -17.66 11.53 -17.45
N GLU A 299 -16.92 10.44 -17.16
CA GLU A 299 -17.02 9.18 -17.92
C GLU A 299 -18.31 8.37 -17.69
N LEU A 300 -19.03 8.55 -16.56
CA LEU A 300 -20.16 7.68 -16.14
C LEU A 300 -21.52 8.39 -16.10
N GLU A 301 -21.69 9.49 -16.83
CA GLU A 301 -22.93 10.28 -16.75
C GLU A 301 -23.98 9.87 -17.78
N TYR A 302 -25.19 9.57 -17.30
CA TYR A 302 -26.37 9.28 -18.12
C TYR A 302 -27.40 10.40 -17.95
N GLY A 303 -28.17 10.70 -19.00
CA GLY A 303 -29.27 11.69 -18.94
C GLY A 303 -28.87 13.15 -19.17
N LEU A 304 -27.69 13.39 -19.76
CA LEU A 304 -27.22 14.71 -20.17
C LEU A 304 -27.97 15.25 -21.39
N SER A 305 -28.15 16.57 -21.46
CA SER A 305 -28.53 17.23 -22.72
C SER A 305 -27.42 17.10 -23.77
N LYS A 306 -27.74 17.33 -25.04
CA LYS A 306 -26.77 17.23 -26.14
C LYS A 306 -25.62 18.24 -25.98
N GLU A 307 -25.91 19.45 -25.49
CA GLU A 307 -24.89 20.48 -25.24
C GLU A 307 -23.97 20.09 -24.08
N GLU A 308 -24.53 19.56 -23.00
CA GLU A 308 -23.77 19.12 -21.83
C GLU A 308 -22.89 17.91 -22.14
N LEU A 309 -23.41 16.94 -22.91
CA LEU A 309 -22.65 15.78 -23.35
C LEU A 309 -21.43 16.21 -24.18
N LYS A 310 -21.62 17.11 -25.15
CA LYS A 310 -20.54 17.64 -25.98
C LYS A 310 -19.48 18.37 -25.15
N ALA A 311 -19.90 19.11 -24.14
CA ALA A 311 -18.97 19.79 -23.24
C ALA A 311 -18.20 18.79 -22.36
N ALA A 312 -18.89 17.77 -21.81
CA ALA A 312 -18.28 16.72 -21.02
C ALA A 312 -17.25 15.89 -21.81
N GLU A 313 -17.58 15.53 -23.05
CA GLU A 313 -16.66 14.88 -24.00
C GLU A 313 -15.42 15.75 -24.25
N SER A 314 -15.60 17.07 -24.48
CA SER A 314 -14.48 18.00 -24.67
C SER A 314 -13.53 18.04 -23.45
N PHE A 315 -14.06 18.09 -22.23
CA PHE A 315 -13.23 18.05 -21.02
C PHE A 315 -12.54 16.71 -20.83
N THR A 316 -13.23 15.62 -21.10
CA THR A 316 -12.71 14.24 -20.97
C THR A 316 -11.57 14.01 -21.96
N LEU A 317 -11.72 14.43 -23.22
CA LEU A 317 -10.68 14.39 -24.23
C LEU A 317 -9.40 15.10 -23.76
N VAL A 318 -9.55 16.34 -23.28
CA VAL A 318 -8.41 17.13 -22.78
C VAL A 318 -7.76 16.47 -21.57
N ALA A 319 -8.55 15.89 -20.65
CA ALA A 319 -8.04 15.18 -19.48
C ALA A 319 -7.21 13.95 -19.88
N HIS A 320 -7.70 13.11 -20.80
CA HIS A 320 -6.96 11.95 -21.29
C HIS A 320 -5.66 12.33 -22.00
N LEU A 321 -5.70 13.36 -22.85
CA LEU A 321 -4.50 13.87 -23.50
C LEU A 321 -3.47 14.32 -22.47
N ASN A 322 -3.87 15.10 -21.47
CA ASN A 322 -2.96 15.57 -20.42
C ASN A 322 -2.45 14.42 -19.53
N LEU A 323 -3.28 13.43 -19.21
CA LEU A 323 -2.87 12.22 -18.50
C LEU A 323 -1.81 11.45 -19.28
N ALA A 324 -2.00 11.24 -20.59
CA ALA A 324 -1.02 10.58 -21.44
C ALA A 324 0.35 11.27 -21.38
N MET A 325 0.36 12.60 -21.41
CA MET A 325 1.61 13.36 -21.28
C MET A 325 2.25 13.21 -19.90
N CYS A 326 1.45 13.21 -18.82
CA CYS A 326 1.95 12.96 -17.47
C CYS A 326 2.59 11.57 -17.36
N TYR A 327 1.93 10.53 -17.89
CA TYR A 327 2.42 9.16 -17.85
C TYR A 327 3.70 8.95 -18.67
N ILE A 328 3.83 9.61 -19.84
CA ILE A 328 5.09 9.64 -20.59
C ILE A 328 6.22 10.22 -19.74
N LYS A 329 5.98 11.32 -19.00
CA LYS A 329 6.98 11.93 -18.11
C LYS A 329 7.32 11.02 -16.91
N LEU A 330 6.33 10.30 -16.39
CA LEU A 330 6.50 9.29 -15.33
C LEU A 330 7.09 7.96 -15.83
N ARG A 331 7.32 7.82 -17.14
CA ARG A 331 7.79 6.58 -17.80
C ARG A 331 6.84 5.38 -17.68
N ASP A 332 5.56 5.63 -17.40
CA ASP A 332 4.50 4.61 -17.42
C ASP A 332 3.85 4.58 -18.81
N TYR A 333 4.54 3.98 -19.77
CA TYR A 333 4.16 4.04 -21.17
C TYR A 333 2.87 3.27 -21.49
N VAL A 334 2.56 2.23 -20.72
CA VAL A 334 1.33 1.43 -20.90
C VAL A 334 0.11 2.30 -20.61
N LYS A 335 0.08 2.96 -19.44
CA LYS A 335 -1.03 3.88 -19.10
C LYS A 335 -1.10 5.07 -20.05
N ALA A 336 0.03 5.53 -20.59
CA ALA A 336 0.05 6.58 -21.59
C ALA A 336 -0.69 6.15 -22.87
N VAL A 337 -0.44 4.93 -23.37
CA VAL A 337 -1.14 4.37 -24.53
C VAL A 337 -2.63 4.19 -24.26
N GLU A 338 -3.01 3.66 -23.09
CA GLU A 338 -4.42 3.52 -22.69
C GLU A 338 -5.16 4.86 -22.72
N CYS A 339 -4.55 5.90 -22.15
CA CYS A 339 -5.12 7.25 -22.18
C CYS A 339 -5.23 7.81 -23.59
N CYS A 340 -4.24 7.55 -24.46
CA CYS A 340 -4.33 7.97 -25.86
C CYS A 340 -5.42 7.22 -26.62
N ASN A 341 -5.61 5.92 -26.36
CA ASN A 341 -6.68 5.15 -26.98
C ASN A 341 -8.07 5.71 -26.62
N LYS A 342 -8.31 6.00 -25.33
CA LYS A 342 -9.56 6.66 -24.89
C LYS A 342 -9.78 8.03 -25.54
N ALA A 343 -8.71 8.82 -25.71
CA ALA A 343 -8.79 10.08 -26.43
C ALA A 343 -9.13 9.90 -27.92
N LEU A 344 -8.56 8.88 -28.57
CA LEU A 344 -8.76 8.59 -30.00
C LEU A 344 -10.08 7.87 -30.30
N GLU A 345 -10.69 7.22 -29.32
CA GLU A 345 -12.07 6.73 -29.40
C GLU A 345 -13.07 7.89 -29.57
N GLN A 346 -12.77 9.05 -28.98
CA GLN A 346 -13.57 10.27 -29.08
C GLN A 346 -13.21 11.10 -30.32
N ASP A 347 -11.91 11.30 -30.58
CA ASP A 347 -11.40 12.05 -31.74
C ASP A 347 -10.29 11.23 -32.43
N THR A 348 -10.69 10.45 -33.43
CA THR A 348 -9.78 9.57 -34.18
C THR A 348 -8.69 10.32 -34.95
N THR A 349 -8.90 11.62 -35.19
CA THR A 349 -7.99 12.50 -35.93
C THR A 349 -7.17 13.41 -35.02
N ASN A 350 -7.17 13.15 -33.71
CA ASN A 350 -6.46 14.00 -32.77
C ASN A 350 -4.93 13.91 -32.97
N GLU A 351 -4.33 14.96 -33.52
CA GLU A 351 -2.88 15.02 -33.79
C GLU A 351 -2.04 14.74 -32.53
N LYS A 352 -2.43 15.32 -31.38
CA LYS A 352 -1.72 15.14 -30.10
C LYS A 352 -1.87 13.72 -29.56
N GLY A 353 -3.06 13.14 -29.68
CA GLY A 353 -3.34 11.77 -29.23
C GLY A 353 -2.50 10.75 -30.00
N LEU A 354 -2.51 10.83 -31.34
CA LEU A 354 -1.70 9.96 -32.21
C LEU A 354 -0.20 10.15 -31.95
N TYR A 355 0.27 11.39 -31.86
CA TYR A 355 1.69 11.67 -31.63
C TYR A 355 2.16 11.13 -30.27
N ARG A 356 1.40 11.35 -29.20
CA ARG A 356 1.73 10.87 -27.84
C ARG A 356 1.67 9.34 -27.74
N ARG A 357 0.71 8.70 -28.43
CA ARG A 357 0.64 7.23 -28.49
C ARG A 357 1.86 6.65 -29.20
N GLY A 358 2.24 7.22 -30.35
CA GLY A 358 3.45 6.83 -31.07
C GLY A 358 4.72 7.05 -30.26
N GLU A 359 4.81 8.14 -29.49
CA GLU A 359 5.94 8.41 -28.58
C GLU A 359 6.04 7.33 -27.48
N ALA A 360 4.92 7.00 -26.82
CA ALA A 360 4.90 5.97 -25.79
C ALA A 360 5.26 4.57 -26.36
N GLN A 361 4.69 4.19 -27.51
CA GLN A 361 5.00 2.93 -28.20
C GLN A 361 6.47 2.84 -28.62
N LEU A 362 7.04 3.94 -29.12
CA LEU A 362 8.45 4.00 -29.48
C LEU A 362 9.37 3.78 -28.27
N LEU A 363 8.98 4.28 -27.09
CA LEU A 363 9.71 4.05 -25.83
C LEU A 363 9.54 2.62 -25.30
N MET A 364 8.44 1.94 -25.64
CA MET A 364 8.22 0.51 -25.37
C MET A 364 8.87 -0.44 -26.40
N ASN A 365 9.58 0.10 -27.41
CA ASN A 365 10.15 -0.63 -28.54
C ASN A 365 9.12 -1.25 -29.51
N GLU A 366 7.87 -0.78 -29.50
CA GLU A 366 6.84 -1.17 -30.47
C GLU A 366 6.97 -0.33 -31.76
N PHE A 367 8.07 -0.52 -32.48
CA PHE A 367 8.48 0.41 -33.54
C PHE A 367 7.51 0.52 -34.72
N GLU A 368 6.88 -0.59 -35.13
CA GLU A 368 5.94 -0.57 -36.25
C GLU A 368 4.64 0.14 -35.90
N LEU A 369 4.10 -0.10 -34.70
CA LEU A 369 2.91 0.60 -34.22
C LEU A 369 3.20 2.10 -34.09
N ALA A 370 4.34 2.46 -33.48
CA ALA A 370 4.75 3.84 -33.34
C ALA A 370 4.89 4.54 -34.70
N LYS A 371 5.51 3.87 -35.69
CA LYS A 371 5.65 4.39 -37.05
C LYS A 371 4.29 4.61 -37.70
N CYS A 372 3.35 3.68 -37.58
CA CYS A 372 1.98 3.83 -38.09
C CYS A 372 1.30 5.06 -37.49
N ASP A 373 1.45 5.30 -36.19
CA ASP A 373 0.88 6.48 -35.53
C ASP A 373 1.49 7.79 -36.02
N PHE A 374 2.82 7.86 -36.17
CA PHE A 374 3.47 9.06 -36.71
C PHE A 374 3.16 9.32 -38.19
N LEU A 375 2.94 8.27 -38.99
CA LEU A 375 2.48 8.42 -40.37
C LEU A 375 1.05 8.99 -40.42
N LYS A 376 0.14 8.52 -39.56
CA LYS A 376 -1.20 9.11 -39.42
C LYS A 376 -1.15 10.58 -39.00
N VAL A 377 -0.22 10.96 -38.12
CA VAL A 377 0.01 12.37 -37.78
C VAL A 377 0.41 13.18 -39.02
N LEU A 378 1.26 12.64 -39.90
CA LEU A 378 1.66 13.31 -41.14
C LEU A 378 0.55 13.32 -42.21
N GLU A 379 -0.37 12.37 -42.20
CA GLU A 379 -1.58 12.41 -43.03
C GLU A 379 -2.50 13.57 -42.63
N ILE A 380 -2.60 13.85 -41.32
CA ILE A 380 -3.41 14.97 -40.79
C ILE A 380 -2.68 16.31 -40.93
N ASN A 381 -1.40 16.35 -40.55
CA ASN A 381 -0.56 17.55 -40.59
C ASN A 381 0.80 17.24 -41.26
N PRO A 382 0.90 17.39 -42.59
CA PRO A 382 2.14 17.12 -43.33
C PRO A 382 3.32 18.02 -42.92
N GLU A 383 3.07 19.18 -42.32
CA GLU A 383 4.11 20.12 -41.89
C GLU A 383 4.74 19.76 -40.54
N ASN A 384 4.21 18.74 -39.83
CA ASN A 384 4.73 18.33 -38.54
C ASN A 384 6.14 17.72 -38.66
N LYS A 385 7.16 18.58 -38.45
CA LYS A 385 8.58 18.20 -38.51
C LYS A 385 8.93 17.15 -37.45
N ALA A 386 8.31 17.22 -36.27
CA ALA A 386 8.59 16.28 -35.18
C ALA A 386 8.15 14.86 -35.55
N ALA A 387 6.96 14.69 -36.13
CA ALA A 387 6.47 13.38 -36.59
C ALA A 387 7.38 12.79 -37.67
N ARG A 388 7.83 13.60 -38.64
CA ARG A 388 8.77 13.15 -39.69
C ARG A 388 10.09 12.65 -39.10
N LEU A 389 10.64 13.35 -38.11
CA LEU A 389 11.84 12.92 -37.40
C LEU A 389 11.64 11.61 -36.65
N GLN A 390 10.48 11.44 -36.00
CA GLN A 390 10.17 10.20 -35.28
C GLN A 390 9.98 9.01 -36.23
N VAL A 391 9.38 9.18 -37.42
CA VAL A 391 9.32 8.11 -38.44
C VAL A 391 10.72 7.63 -38.82
N ALA A 392 11.65 8.55 -39.07
CA ALA A 392 13.04 8.20 -39.37
C ALA A 392 13.72 7.50 -38.17
N ALA A 393 13.43 7.95 -36.94
CA ALA A 393 13.92 7.32 -35.72
C ALA A 393 13.39 5.89 -35.55
N CYS A 394 12.10 5.64 -35.80
CA CYS A 394 11.51 4.29 -35.79
C CYS A 394 12.23 3.38 -36.78
N GLN A 395 12.40 3.82 -38.03
CA GLN A 395 13.08 3.03 -39.06
C GLN A 395 14.53 2.70 -38.69
N LYS A 396 15.26 3.66 -38.10
CA LYS A 396 16.62 3.45 -37.60
C LYS A 396 16.64 2.41 -36.48
N LYS A 397 15.80 2.58 -35.45
CA LYS A 397 15.73 1.64 -34.32
C LYS A 397 15.29 0.24 -34.72
N MET A 398 14.39 0.10 -35.70
CA MET A 398 14.00 -1.20 -36.26
C MET A 398 15.19 -1.93 -36.89
N LYS A 399 16.00 -1.22 -37.69
CA LYS A 399 17.21 -1.79 -38.31
C LYS A 399 18.22 -2.21 -37.24
N GLU A 400 18.43 -1.38 -36.22
CA GLU A 400 19.33 -1.68 -35.09
C GLU A 400 18.83 -2.89 -34.27
N HIS A 401 17.53 -2.96 -33.99
CA HIS A 401 16.93 -4.09 -33.28
C HIS A 401 17.07 -5.39 -34.06
N TYR A 402 16.74 -5.38 -35.35
CA TYR A 402 16.89 -6.54 -36.22
C TYR A 402 18.34 -7.03 -36.30
N GLN A 403 19.31 -6.12 -36.42
CA GLN A 403 20.74 -6.47 -36.41
C GLN A 403 21.19 -7.05 -35.07
N ARG A 404 20.69 -6.52 -33.95
CA ARG A 404 20.98 -7.03 -32.61
C ARG A 404 20.42 -8.44 -32.44
N ASP A 405 19.17 -8.66 -32.79
CA ASP A 405 18.51 -9.97 -32.71
C ASP A 405 19.23 -10.99 -33.58
N LYS A 406 19.56 -10.63 -34.82
CA LYS A 406 20.32 -11.50 -35.73
C LYS A 406 21.65 -11.97 -35.11
N LYS A 407 22.39 -11.07 -34.45
CA LYS A 407 23.64 -11.42 -33.74
C LYS A 407 23.38 -12.31 -32.53
N ILE A 408 22.36 -12.01 -31.74
CA ILE A 408 21.98 -12.80 -30.57
C ILE A 408 21.61 -14.23 -31.00
N TYR A 409 20.77 -14.40 -32.02
CA TYR A 409 20.38 -15.72 -32.52
C TYR A 409 21.55 -16.49 -33.12
N ALA A 410 22.45 -15.84 -33.86
CA ALA A 410 23.66 -16.48 -34.38
C ALA A 410 24.53 -17.03 -33.23
N ASN A 411 24.79 -16.20 -32.21
CA ASN A 411 25.58 -16.61 -31.04
C ASN A 411 24.90 -17.73 -30.22
N MET A 412 23.57 -17.71 -30.10
CA MET A 412 22.84 -18.80 -29.43
C MET A 412 22.96 -20.12 -30.22
N PHE A 413 22.83 -20.06 -31.55
CA PHE A 413 22.94 -21.23 -32.42
C PHE A 413 24.34 -21.87 -32.35
N GLU A 414 25.40 -21.04 -32.35
CA GLU A 414 26.78 -21.51 -32.16
C GLU A 414 26.95 -22.18 -30.78
N LYS A 415 26.47 -21.56 -29.70
CA LYS A 415 26.53 -22.15 -28.35
C LYS A 415 25.79 -23.48 -28.23
N PHE A 416 24.62 -23.60 -28.87
CA PHE A 416 23.88 -24.87 -28.86
C PHE A 416 24.60 -25.94 -29.68
N ALA A 417 25.14 -25.59 -30.85
CA ALA A 417 25.94 -26.51 -31.65
C ALA A 417 27.22 -26.98 -30.93
N GLU A 418 27.88 -26.10 -30.17
CA GLU A 418 29.03 -26.47 -29.32
C GLU A 418 28.64 -27.39 -28.15
N ARG A 419 27.46 -27.20 -27.57
CA ARG A 419 26.94 -28.05 -26.50
C ARG A 419 26.62 -29.44 -27.03
N ASP A 420 25.96 -29.54 -28.17
CA ASP A 420 25.59 -30.82 -28.78
C ASP A 420 26.84 -31.63 -29.15
N LYS A 421 27.90 -30.96 -29.63
CA LYS A 421 29.22 -31.58 -29.87
C LYS A 421 29.96 -32.06 -28.61
N LYS A 422 29.58 -31.59 -27.42
CA LYS A 422 30.18 -31.99 -26.14
C LYS A 422 29.39 -33.09 -25.42
N VAL A 423 28.14 -33.32 -25.82
CA VAL A 423 27.22 -34.28 -25.18
C VAL A 423 27.02 -35.53 -26.06
N GLY A 424 27.20 -35.43 -27.37
CA GLY A 424 27.36 -36.58 -28.28
C GLY A 424 28.82 -36.97 -28.43
#